data_AF-H9FBF4-F1
#
_entry.id   AF-H9FBF4-F1
#
_cell.length_a   1.000
_cell.length_b   1.000
_cell.length_c   1.000
_cell.angle_alpha   90.00
_cell.angle_beta   90.00
_cell.angle_gamma   90.00
#
_symmetry.space_group_name_H-M   'P 1'
#
loop_
_entity.id
_entity.type
_entity.pdbx_description
1 polymer ?
#
loop_
_entity_poly.entity_id
_entity_poly.type
_entity_poly.pdbx_seq_one_letter_code
_entity_poly.pdbx_strand_id
1 'polypeptide(L)'
;RVLQTLVWFLLTLLLALFIPDIGKVISVIGGLAACFIFVFPGLCLIQAKLSEMEEVKPASWWVLVSYGVLLVTLGAFIFGQTTANAIFVDLLA
;
A
#
# COMPACT_ATOMS: atom_id res chain seq x y z
N ARG A 1 -2.07 8.46 -20.94
CA ARG A 1 -3.51 8.82 -20.87
C ARG A 1 -4.40 7.66 -21.31
N VAL A 2 -4.29 7.14 -22.54
CA VAL A 2 -5.10 6.01 -23.04
C VAL A 2 -4.89 4.70 -22.26
N LEU A 3 -3.63 4.33 -21.97
CA LEU A 3 -3.30 3.17 -21.15
C LEU A 3 -3.87 3.29 -19.72
N GLN A 4 -3.81 4.48 -19.13
CA GLN A 4 -4.34 4.74 -17.79
C GLN A 4 -5.88 4.61 -17.77
N THR A 5 -6.57 5.12 -18.78
CA THR A 5 -8.03 4.97 -18.90
C THR A 5 -8.46 3.54 -19.19
N LEU A 6 -7.70 2.79 -19.99
CA LEU A 6 -7.97 1.38 -20.25
C LEU A 6 -7.74 0.52 -19.00
N VAL A 7 -6.65 0.77 -18.27
CA VAL A 7 -6.37 0.09 -17.00
C VAL A 7 -7.45 0.42 -15.98
N TRP A 8 -7.87 1.69 -15.88
CA TRP A 8 -8.96 2.09 -15.00
C TRP A 8 -10.28 1.40 -15.36
N PHE A 9 -10.62 1.36 -16.66
CA PHE A 9 -11.84 0.74 -17.16
C PHE A 9 -11.83 -0.79 -16.99
N LEU A 10 -10.70 -1.45 -17.26
CA LEU A 10 -10.52 -2.89 -17.00
C LEU A 10 -10.59 -3.20 -15.51
N LEU A 11 -10.02 -2.35 -14.65
CA LEU A 11 -10.11 -2.51 -13.20
C LEU A 11 -11.56 -2.43 -12.73
N THR A 12 -12.33 -1.41 -13.14
CA THR A 12 -13.75 -1.32 -12.74
C THR A 12 -14.59 -2.46 -13.32
N LEU A 13 -14.31 -2.89 -14.56
CA LEU A 13 -14.99 -4.03 -15.17
C LEU A 13 -14.67 -5.34 -14.44
N LEU A 14 -13.41 -5.57 -14.09
CA LEU A 14 -12.96 -6.75 -13.35
C LEU A 14 -13.53 -6.75 -11.92
N LEU A 15 -13.57 -5.59 -11.26
CA LEU A 15 -14.21 -5.42 -9.95
C LEU A 15 -15.72 -5.72 -10.02
N ALA A 16 -16.40 -5.30 -11.09
CA ALA A 16 -17.83 -5.57 -11.27
C ALA A 16 -18.14 -7.05 -11.57
N LEU A 17 -17.18 -7.77 -12.18
CA LEU A 17 -17.35 -9.17 -12.59
C LEU A 17 -16.97 -10.16 -11.48
N PHE A 18 -15.96 -9.83 -10.66
CA PHE A 18 -15.51 -10.66 -9.55
C PHE A 18 -16.23 -10.41 -8.22
N ILE A 19 -16.87 -9.24 -8.03
CA ILE A 19 -17.46 -8.87 -6.73
C ILE A 19 -18.98 -8.59 -6.86
N PRO A 20 -19.85 -9.56 -6.54
CA PRO A 20 -21.25 -9.30 -6.26
C PRO A 20 -21.47 -8.63 -4.88
N ASP A 21 -20.44 -8.63 -4.00
CA ASP A 21 -20.51 -8.14 -2.61
C ASP A 21 -19.64 -6.89 -2.34
N ILE A 22 -20.28 -5.72 -2.19
CA ILE A 22 -19.66 -4.41 -1.95
C ILE A 22 -18.57 -4.41 -0.85
N GLY A 23 -18.69 -5.27 0.17
CA GLY A 23 -17.69 -5.39 1.24
C GLY A 23 -16.29 -5.82 0.78
N LYS A 24 -16.19 -6.69 -0.22
CA LYS A 24 -14.87 -7.13 -0.75
C LYS A 24 -14.17 -6.01 -1.49
N VAL A 25 -14.90 -5.24 -2.29
CA VAL A 25 -14.39 -4.08 -3.00
C VAL A 25 -13.86 -3.04 -2.02
N ILE A 26 -14.61 -2.75 -0.96
CA ILE A 26 -14.18 -1.79 0.08
C ILE A 26 -12.90 -2.26 0.77
N SER A 27 -12.77 -3.55 1.09
CA SER A 27 -11.56 -4.11 1.71
C SER A 27 -10.33 -3.98 0.80
N VAL A 28 -10.46 -4.30 -0.49
CA VAL A 28 -9.36 -4.19 -1.47
C VAL A 28 -8.96 -2.74 -1.69
N ILE A 29 -9.92 -1.83 -1.83
CA ILE A 29 -9.66 -0.38 -1.98
C ILE A 29 -9.02 0.18 -0.72
N GLY A 30 -9.48 -0.22 0.47
CA GLY A 30 -8.89 0.17 1.75
C GLY A 30 -7.44 -0.30 1.91
N GLY A 31 -7.14 -1.53 1.50
CA GLY A 31 -5.76 -2.05 1.46
C GLY A 31 -4.86 -1.25 0.51
N LEU A 32 -5.34 -0.95 -0.70
CA LEU A 32 -4.60 -0.13 -1.66
C LEU A 32 -4.40 1.31 -1.14
N ALA A 33 -5.40 1.90 -0.50
CA ALA A 33 -5.29 3.22 0.13
C ALA A 33 -4.23 3.22 1.24
N ALA A 34 -4.15 2.16 2.05
CA ALA A 34 -3.10 2.01 3.07
C ALA A 34 -1.69 1.99 2.47
N CYS A 35 -1.50 1.38 1.29
CA CYS A 35 -0.24 1.47 0.56
C CYS A 35 0.11 2.91 0.17
N PHE A 36 -0.85 3.70 -0.33
CA PHE A 36 -0.58 5.11 -0.68
C PHE A 36 -0.36 6.02 0.52
N ILE A 37 -1.05 5.78 1.64
CA ILE A 37 -0.97 6.61 2.85
C ILE A 37 0.24 6.27 3.71
N PHE A 38 0.69 5.01 3.76
CA PHE A 38 1.78 4.58 4.63
C PHE A 38 3.05 4.19 3.87
N VAL A 39 2.94 3.35 2.83
CA VAL A 39 4.12 2.84 2.11
C VAL A 39 4.79 3.93 1.28
N PHE A 40 4.01 4.73 0.55
CA PHE A 40 4.56 5.79 -0.32
C PHE A 40 5.33 6.87 0.47
N PRO A 41 4.75 7.53 1.49
CA PRO A 41 5.49 8.50 2.30
C PRO A 41 6.60 7.85 3.14
N GLY A 42 6.43 6.60 3.60
CA GLY A 42 7.47 5.87 4.30
C GLY A 42 8.71 5.63 3.43
N LEU A 43 8.51 5.19 2.18
CA LEU A 43 9.60 5.01 1.21
C LEU A 43 10.26 6.34 0.84
N CYS A 44 9.48 7.39 0.59
CA CYS A 44 10.02 8.73 0.32
C CYS A 44 10.86 9.24 1.49
N LEU A 45 10.42 9.03 2.74
CA LEU A 45 11.17 9.45 3.93
C LEU A 45 12.50 8.71 4.05
N ILE A 46 12.49 7.39 3.83
CA ILE A 46 13.71 6.57 3.82
C ILE A 46 14.67 7.05 2.72
N GLN A 47 14.16 7.25 1.50
CA GLN A 47 14.98 7.70 0.36
C GLN A 47 15.58 9.09 0.61
N ALA A 48 14.77 10.05 1.09
CA ALA A 48 15.23 11.40 1.41
C ALA A 48 16.36 11.38 2.46
N LYS A 49 16.19 10.58 3.52
CA LYS A 49 17.21 10.43 4.57
C LYS A 49 18.43 9.61 4.15
N LEU A 50 18.31 8.70 3.19
CA LEU A 50 19.47 8.02 2.59
C LEU A 50 20.25 8.94 1.64
N SER A 51 19.57 9.84 0.92
CA SER A 51 20.21 10.81 0.02
C SER A 51 20.86 11.97 0.76
N GLU A 52 20.39 12.32 1.96
CA GLU A 52 21.12 13.19 2.89
C GLU A 52 22.35 12.45 3.46
N MET A 53 23.45 12.51 2.72
CA MET A 53 24.76 12.01 3.13
C MET A 53 25.38 12.96 4.16
N GLU A 54 24.93 12.91 5.40
CA GLU A 54 25.59 13.63 6.50
C GLU A 54 26.70 12.75 7.09
N GLU A 55 27.95 13.23 7.06
CA GLU A 55 29.14 12.47 7.49
C GLU A 55 29.10 12.07 8.98
N VAL A 56 28.23 12.71 9.77
CA VAL A 56 27.93 12.34 11.15
C VAL A 56 26.43 12.10 11.27
N LYS A 57 25.99 10.85 11.39
CA LYS A 57 24.56 10.53 11.53
C LYS A 57 24.04 10.91 12.92
N PRO A 58 23.23 11.98 13.08
CA PRO A 58 22.66 12.31 14.37
C PRO A 58 21.69 11.21 14.84
N ALA A 59 21.44 11.10 16.13
CA ALA A 59 20.46 10.15 16.68
C ALA A 59 19.05 10.32 16.04
N SER A 60 18.71 11.55 15.65
CA SER A 60 17.47 11.88 14.91
C SER A 60 17.37 11.14 13.56
N TRP A 61 18.50 10.91 12.87
CA TRP A 61 18.51 10.19 11.59
C TRP A 61 18.00 8.75 11.75
N TRP A 62 18.50 8.04 12.78
CA TRP A 62 18.08 6.67 13.07
C TRP A 62 16.60 6.58 13.45
N VAL A 63 16.10 7.57 14.22
CA VAL A 63 14.68 7.64 14.59
C VAL A 63 13.82 7.82 13.34
N LEU A 64 14.14 8.77 12.45
CA LEU A 64 13.34 8.99 11.23
C LEU A 64 13.39 7.80 10.26
N VAL A 65 14.55 7.15 10.10
CA VAL A 65 14.66 5.95 9.26
C VAL A 65 13.85 4.80 9.85
N SER A 66 13.93 4.57 11.17
CA SER A 66 13.13 3.55 11.84
C SER A 66 11.63 3.82 11.70
N TYR A 67 11.21 5.08 11.81
CA TYR A 67 9.82 5.49 11.62
C TYR A 67 9.33 5.24 10.18
N GLY A 68 10.15 5.57 9.18
CA GLY A 68 9.87 5.26 7.78
C GLY A 68 9.72 3.76 7.52
N VAL A 69 10.60 2.93 8.09
CA VAL A 69 10.51 1.47 7.99
C VAL A 69 9.24 0.96 8.65
N LEU A 70 8.90 1.44 9.85
CA LEU A 70 7.68 1.07 10.56
C LEU A 70 6.42 1.37 9.73
N LEU A 71 6.34 2.57 9.14
CA LEU A 71 5.25 2.97 8.25
C LEU A 71 5.11 2.02 7.04
N VAL A 72 6.22 1.69 6.38
CA VAL A 72 6.21 0.76 5.24
C VAL A 72 5.75 -0.63 5.67
N THR A 73 6.27 -1.15 6.79
CA THR A 73 5.84 -2.48 7.29
C THR A 73 4.36 -2.50 7.67
N LEU A 74 3.83 -1.46 8.33
CA LEU A 74 2.42 -1.38 8.68
C LEU A 74 1.52 -1.30 7.44
N GLY A 75 1.89 -0.46 6.47
CA GLY A 75 1.14 -0.34 5.22
C GLY A 75 1.13 -1.65 4.42
N ALA A 76 2.29 -2.32 4.30
CA ALA A 76 2.39 -3.62 3.65
C ALA A 76 1.61 -4.72 4.38
N PHE A 77 1.61 -4.70 5.71
CA PHE A 77 0.86 -5.65 6.53
C PHE A 77 -0.65 -5.47 6.37
N ILE A 78 -1.15 -4.23 6.44
CA ILE A 78 -2.58 -3.94 6.24
C ILE A 78 -3.03 -4.42 4.85
N PHE A 79 -2.27 -4.08 3.81
CA PHE A 79 -2.54 -4.53 2.45
C PHE A 79 -2.55 -6.06 2.33
N GLY A 80 -1.53 -6.72 2.88
CA GLY A 80 -1.42 -8.18 2.91
C GLY A 80 -2.59 -8.84 3.61
N GLN A 81 -2.99 -8.33 4.79
CA GLN A 81 -4.12 -8.85 5.56
C GLN A 81 -5.45 -8.68 4.80
N THR A 82 -5.71 -7.51 4.23
CA THR A 82 -6.93 -7.29 3.43
C THR A 82 -7.00 -8.19 2.20
N THR A 83 -5.85 -8.45 1.57
CA THR A 83 -5.75 -9.30 0.38
C THR A 83 -5.93 -10.78 0.74
N ALA A 84 -5.24 -11.26 1.78
CA ALA A 84 -5.36 -12.62 2.27
C ALA A 84 -6.80 -12.94 2.70
N ASN A 85 -7.47 -12.00 3.39
CA ASN A 85 -8.86 -12.15 3.78
C ASN A 85 -9.81 -12.21 2.57
N ALA A 86 -9.57 -11.39 1.55
CA ALA A 86 -10.35 -11.42 0.30
C ALA A 86 -10.27 -12.81 -0.36
N ILE A 87 -9.05 -13.33 -0.52
CA ILE A 87 -8.77 -14.63 -1.14
C ILE A 87 -9.34 -15.79 -0.30
N PHE A 88 -9.18 -15.74 1.02
CA PHE A 88 -9.67 -16.81 1.92
C PHE A 88 -11.19 -16.96 1.83
N VAL A 89 -11.91 -15.84 1.77
CA VAL A 89 -13.37 -15.85 1.61
C VAL A 89 -13.76 -16.31 0.20
N ASP A 90 -12.97 -16.03 -0.84
CA ASP A 90 -13.24 -16.52 -2.20
C ASP A 90 -12.95 -18.02 -2.37
N LEU A 91 -12.03 -18.59 -1.56
CA LEU A 91 -11.70 -20.02 -1.59
C LEU A 91 -12.67 -20.91 -0.79
N LEU A 92 -13.39 -20.33 0.18
CA LEU A 92 -14.35 -21.04 1.04
C LEU A 92 -15.82 -20.88 0.59
N ALA A 93 -16.08 -20.04 -0.40
CA ALA A 93 -17.38 -19.87 -1.04
C ALA A 93 -17.53 -20.85 -2.23
#